data_AF-A0A416W9F2-F1
#
_entry.id   AF-A0A416W9F2-F1
#
_cell.length_a   1.000
_cell.length_b   1.000
_cell.length_c   1.000
_cell.angle_alpha   90.00
_cell.angle_beta   90.00
_cell.angle_gamma   90.00
#
_symmetry.space_group_name_H-M   'P 1'
#
loop_
_entity.id
_entity.type
_entity.pdbx_description
1 polymer ?
#
loop_
_entity_poly.entity_id
_entity_poly.type
_entity_poly.pdbx_seq_one_letter_code
_entity_poly.pdbx_strand_id
1 'polypeptide(L)' 'MLKKVWDLYYDGFKNMPRWGRTLWLIIIIKLSIMFLVFKFWLMPNFLNSNYDSAQEKSDHVFKELTTKP' A
#
# COMPACT_ATOMS: atom_id res chain seq x y z
N MET A 1 -0.81 -28.02 15.12
CA MET A 1 -0.27 -26.95 15.99
C MET A 1 -0.66 -25.55 15.54
N LEU A 2 -0.65 -25.23 14.23
CA LEU A 2 -1.07 -23.92 13.72
C LEU A 2 -2.46 -23.44 14.17
N LYS A 3 -3.46 -24.33 14.25
CA LYS A 3 -4.81 -23.96 14.72
C LYS A 3 -4.81 -23.33 16.12
N LYS A 4 -4.06 -23.91 17.07
CA LYS A 4 -3.97 -23.37 18.45
C LYS A 4 -3.33 -21.99 18.49
N VAL A 5 -2.34 -21.74 17.63
CA VAL A 5 -1.67 -20.44 17.54
C VAL A 5 -2.61 -19.39 16.93
N TRP A 6 -3.38 -19.78 15.92
CA TRP A 6 -4.43 -18.93 15.35
C TRP A 6 -5.52 -18.59 16.37
N ASP A 7 -6.00 -19.60 17.10
CA ASP A 7 -7.04 -19.44 18.11
C ASP A 7 -6.57 -18.49 19.23
N LEU A 8 -5.31 -18.56 19.65
CA LEU A 8 -4.73 -17.64 20.64
C LEU A 8 -4.73 -16.17 20.16
N TYR A 9 -4.34 -15.93 18.90
CA TYR A 9 -4.34 -14.59 18.31
C TYR A 9 -5.76 -14.04 18.14
N TYR A 10 -6.67 -14.88 17.66
CA TYR A 10 -8.06 -14.51 17.46
C TYR A 10 -8.76 -14.22 18.80
N ASP A 11 -8.54 -15.06 19.80
CA ASP A 11 -9.14 -14.89 21.13
C ASP A 11 -8.55 -13.68 21.86
N GLY A 12 -7.24 -13.43 21.75
CA GLY A 12 -6.61 -12.22 22.27
C GLY A 12 -7.16 -10.93 21.63
N PHE A 13 -7.42 -10.95 20.33
CA PHE A 13 -8.02 -9.81 19.62
C PHE A 13 -9.49 -9.61 20.01
N LYS A 14 -10.25 -10.70 20.16
CA LYS A 14 -11.67 -10.67 20.56
C LYS A 14 -11.86 -10.18 22.00
N ASN A 15 -10.99 -10.61 22.92
CA ASN A 15 -11.03 -10.21 24.34
C ASN A 15 -10.40 -8.84 24.60
N MET A 16 -9.94 -8.14 23.55
CA MET A 16 -9.33 -6.82 23.69
C MET A 16 -10.35 -5.78 24.20
N PRO A 17 -9.96 -4.90 25.16
CA PRO A 17 -10.81 -3.82 25.64
C PRO A 17 -11.28 -2.90 24.51
N ARG A 18 -12.40 -2.21 24.73
CA ARG A 18 -13.02 -1.32 23.72
C ARG A 18 -12.01 -0.33 23.12
N TRP A 19 -11.12 0.21 23.96
CA TRP A 19 -10.07 1.15 23.55
C TRP A 19 -8.99 0.52 22.69
N GLY A 20 -8.60 -0.74 22.96
CA GLY A 20 -7.61 -1.46 22.16
C GLY A 20 -8.11 -1.76 20.74
N ARG A 21 -9.39 -2.13 20.59
CA ARG A 21 -10.01 -2.30 19.26
C ARG A 21 -10.05 -0.99 18.48
N THR A 22 -10.38 0.12 19.15
CA THR A 22 -10.34 1.46 18.54
C THR A 22 -8.93 1.82 18.08
N LEU A 23 -7.91 1.55 18.91
CA LEU A 23 -6.50 1.80 18.54
C LEU A 23 -6.07 0.96 17.34
N TRP A 24 -6.42 -0.31 17.29
CA TRP A 24 -6.09 -1.17 16.14
C TRP A 24 -6.76 -0.67 14.85
N LEU A 25 -8.01 -0.24 14.95
CA LEU A 25 -8.74 0.37 13.83
C LEU A 25 -8.06 1.67 13.37
N ILE A 26 -7.61 2.52 14.30
CA ILE A 26 -6.83 3.73 13.99
C ILE A 26 -5.53 3.38 13.26
N ILE A 27 -4.80 2.35 13.71
CA ILE A 27 -3.56 1.90 13.07
C ILE A 27 -3.83 1.45 11.63
N ILE A 28 -4.87 0.65 11.40
CA ILE A 28 -5.25 0.21 10.05
C ILE A 28 -5.61 1.38 9.16
N ILE A 29 -6.42 2.33 9.66
CA ILE A 29 -6.79 3.52 8.91
C ILE A 29 -5.54 4.32 8.57
N LYS A 30 -4.65 4.57 9.54
CA LYS A 30 -3.43 5.35 9.33
C LYS A 30 -2.51 4.68 8.30
N LEU A 31 -2.31 3.37 8.39
CA LEU A 31 -1.53 2.60 7.43
C LEU A 31 -2.17 2.62 6.04
N SER A 32 -3.48 2.49 5.95
CA SER A 32 -4.22 2.59 4.68
C SER A 32 -4.05 3.98 4.06
N ILE A 33 -4.21 5.05 4.84
CA ILE A 33 -4.02 6.42 4.37
C ILE A 33 -2.58 6.64 3.93
N MET A 34 -1.57 6.21 4.70
CA MET A 34 -0.17 6.36 4.30
C MET A 34 0.12 5.59 3.00
N PHE A 35 -0.41 4.38 2.86
CA PHE A 35 -0.22 3.58 1.66
C PHE A 35 -0.95 4.18 0.45
N LEU A 36 -2.19 4.63 0.61
CA LEU A 36 -2.95 5.29 -0.46
C LEU A 36 -2.29 6.62 -0.83
N VAL A 37 -2.02 7.50 0.12
CA VAL A 37 -1.39 8.80 -0.13
C VAL A 37 -0.01 8.61 -0.74
N PHE A 38 0.84 7.72 -0.22
CA PHE A 38 2.14 7.45 -0.84
C PHE A 38 1.97 6.88 -2.25
N LYS A 39 1.04 5.95 -2.48
CA LYS A 39 0.76 5.42 -3.82
C LYS A 39 0.24 6.49 -4.78
N PHE A 40 -0.69 7.34 -4.34
CA PHE A 40 -1.24 8.44 -5.12
C PHE A 40 -0.27 9.60 -5.27
N TRP A 41 0.69 9.81 -4.36
CA TRP A 41 1.67 10.90 -4.42
C TRP A 41 2.95 10.50 -5.16
N LEU A 42 3.38 9.24 -5.03
CA LEU A 42 4.49 8.66 -5.79
C LEU A 42 4.07 8.30 -7.23
N MET A 43 2.77 8.04 -7.47
CA MET A 43 2.26 7.57 -8.77
C MET A 43 1.00 8.30 -9.31
N PRO A 44 0.81 9.64 -9.15
CA PRO A 44 -0.36 10.31 -9.73
C PRO A 44 -0.19 10.56 -11.23
N ASN A 45 1.04 10.68 -11.73
CA ASN A 45 1.27 11.32 -13.04
C ASN A 45 2.48 10.81 -13.83
N PHE A 46 3.08 9.67 -13.49
CA PHE A 46 4.24 9.23 -14.27
C PHE A 46 3.87 8.68 -15.67
N LEU A 47 2.60 8.32 -15.90
CA LEU A 47 2.19 7.65 -17.13
C LEU A 47 1.00 8.29 -17.84
N ASN A 48 0.12 9.05 -17.18
CA ASN A 48 -1.17 9.44 -17.78
C ASN A 48 -1.29 10.89 -18.26
N SER A 49 -0.27 11.72 -18.12
CA SER A 49 -0.38 13.13 -18.52
C SER A 49 0.15 13.46 -19.93
N ASN A 50 0.77 12.53 -20.67
CA ASN A 50 1.38 12.84 -21.98
C ASN A 50 1.29 11.75 -23.08
N TYR A 51 0.72 10.57 -22.83
CA TYR A 51 0.72 9.50 -23.84
C TYR A 51 -0.57 8.67 -23.81
N ASP A 52 -1.21 8.49 -24.96
CA ASP A 52 -2.45 7.72 -25.13
C ASP A 52 -2.20 6.20 -25.26
N SER A 53 -0.98 5.78 -25.59
CA SER A 53 -0.61 4.35 -25.76
C SER A 53 0.34 3.85 -24.68
N ALA A 54 0.14 2.61 -24.24
CA ALA A 54 0.99 1.93 -23.27
C ALA A 54 2.43 1.68 -23.77
N GLN A 55 2.63 1.65 -25.09
CA GLN A 55 3.94 1.38 -25.72
C GLN A 55 4.89 2.59 -25.66
N GLU A 56 4.43 3.79 -26.02
CA GLU A 56 5.28 5.01 -25.98
C GLU A 56 5.78 5.35 -24.58
N LYS A 57 4.97 5.04 -23.56
CA LYS A 57 5.32 5.22 -22.16
C LYS A 57 6.49 4.34 -21.73
N SER A 58 6.49 3.08 -22.17
CA SER A 58 7.56 2.12 -21.85
C SER A 58 8.86 2.51 -22.51
N ASP A 59 8.80 2.96 -23.76
CA ASP A 59 9.99 3.34 -24.54
C ASP A 59 10.66 4.62 -24.00
N HIS A 60 9.88 5.60 -23.52
CA HIS A 60 10.44 6.81 -22.91
C HIS A 60 11.17 6.52 -21.60
N VAL A 61 10.60 5.67 -20.73
CA VAL A 61 11.24 5.25 -19.48
C VAL A 61 12.50 4.43 -19.74
N PHE A 62 12.45 3.53 -20.73
CA PHE A 62 13.62 2.75 -21.14
C PHE A 62 14.76 3.66 -21.63
N LYS A 63 14.44 4.70 -22.40
CA LYS A 63 15.42 5.67 -22.91
C LYS A 63 16.07 6.49 -21.79
N GLU A 64 15.30 6.98 -20.82
CA GLU A 64 15.83 7.72 -19.66
C GLU A 64 16.71 6.85 -18.75
N LEU A 65 16.35 5.57 -18.55
CA LEU A 65 17.15 4.62 -17.76
C LEU A 65 18.44 4.18 -18.46
N THR A 66 18.49 4.27 -19.80
CA THR A 66 19.64 3.84 -20.60
C THR A 66 20.56 5.01 -20.99
N THR A 67 20.08 6.26 -20.91
CA THR A 67 20.81 7.45 -21.43
C THR A 67 21.52 8.27 -20.34
N LYS A 68 21.20 8.08 -19.05
CA LYS A 68 22.01 8.71 -17.98
C LYS A 68 23.18 7.79 -17.59
N PRO A 69 24.43 8.29 -17.62
CA PRO A 69 25.59 7.53 -17.15
C PRO A 69 25.52 7.24 -15.64
#